data_AF-A0A956D9Y1-F1
#
_entry.id   AF-A0A956D9Y1-F1
#
_cell.length_a   1.000
_cell.length_b   1.000
_cell.length_c   1.000
_cell.angle_alpha   90.00
_cell.angle_beta   90.00
_cell.angle_gamma   90.00
#
_symmetry.space_group_name_H-M   'P 1'
#
loop_
_entity.id
_entity.type
_entity.pdbx_description
1 polymer ?
#
loop_
_entity_poly.entity_id
_entity_poly.type
_entity_poly.pdbx_seq_one_letter_code
_entity_poly.pdbx_strand_id
1 'polypeptide(L)'
;MALGPRSLKLSRMKDDARWWRLIASAFPSPQALREALASLSREELVELGVFVFEATRQVREPWRGPRGMSEDDTEDLTAFVVAQGEAYWREAVGAKDETLLACAALMKAVASPEHPRRWSALDGTVSIGFEVFEEFERRFGDDTYLDALDAALDSKPT
;
A
#
# COMPACT_ATOMS: atom_id res chain seq x y z
N MET A 1 31.55 -3.25 17.52
CA MET A 1 30.38 -4.13 17.71
C MET A 1 29.51 -3.99 16.46
N ALA A 2 29.46 -5.02 15.61
CA ALA A 2 28.64 -4.99 14.40
C ALA A 2 27.21 -5.40 14.77
N LEU A 3 26.26 -4.48 14.65
CA LEU A 3 24.83 -4.81 14.68
C LEU A 3 24.53 -5.59 13.41
N GLY A 4 24.43 -6.92 13.52
CA GLY A 4 24.20 -7.80 12.39
C GLY A 4 22.82 -7.59 11.72
N PRO A 5 22.62 -8.14 10.51
CA PRO A 5 21.42 -7.98 9.67
C PRO A 5 20.10 -8.43 10.31
N ARG A 6 20.14 -9.09 11.48
CA ARG A 6 18.96 -9.46 12.27
C ARG A 6 18.30 -8.27 12.97
N SER A 7 19.07 -7.27 13.40
CA SER A 7 18.52 -6.09 14.09
C SER A 7 17.73 -5.18 13.14
N LEU A 8 18.18 -5.05 11.89
CA LEU A 8 17.50 -4.29 10.83
C LEU A 8 16.19 -4.95 10.37
N LYS A 9 16.14 -6.30 10.29
CA LYS A 9 14.90 -7.02 9.96
C LYS A 9 13.84 -6.89 11.06
N LEU A 10 14.23 -6.91 12.32
CA LEU A 10 13.30 -6.79 13.45
C LEU A 10 12.77 -5.37 13.65
N SER A 11 13.57 -4.33 13.39
CA SER A 11 13.07 -2.95 13.33
C SER A 11 12.12 -2.76 12.16
N ARG A 12 12.48 -3.24 10.97
CA ARG A 12 11.64 -3.19 9.75
C ARG A 12 10.28 -3.87 9.95
N MET A 13 10.24 -5.07 10.56
CA MET A 13 8.98 -5.75 10.88
C MET A 13 8.12 -5.03 11.94
N LYS A 14 8.74 -4.29 12.88
CA LYS A 14 7.99 -3.50 13.87
C LYS A 14 7.34 -2.27 13.24
N ASP A 15 8.02 -1.66 12.28
CA ASP A 15 7.53 -0.50 11.54
C ASP A 15 6.45 -0.89 10.52
N ASP A 16 6.56 -2.08 9.91
CA ASP A 16 5.48 -2.63 9.07
C ASP A 16 4.21 -2.85 9.89
N ALA A 17 4.35 -3.36 11.12
CA ALA A 17 3.22 -3.61 12.02
C ALA A 17 2.51 -2.34 12.50
N ARG A 18 3.16 -1.16 12.56
CA ARG A 18 2.43 0.11 12.83
C ARG A 18 1.60 0.54 11.62
N TRP A 19 2.11 0.39 10.40
CA TRP A 19 1.41 0.83 9.20
C TRP A 19 0.21 -0.05 8.88
N TRP A 20 0.34 -1.37 9.04
CA TRP A 20 -0.80 -2.26 8.96
C TRP A 20 -1.88 -1.96 10.01
N ARG A 21 -1.49 -1.58 11.24
CA ARG A 21 -2.44 -1.17 12.29
C ARG A 21 -3.18 0.13 11.93
N LEU A 22 -2.49 1.11 11.34
CA LEU A 22 -3.11 2.36 10.88
C LEU A 22 -4.14 2.09 9.78
N ILE A 23 -3.78 1.29 8.77
CA ILE A 23 -4.69 0.91 7.67
C ILE A 23 -5.90 0.16 8.25
N ALA A 24 -5.69 -0.79 9.16
CA ALA A 24 -6.75 -1.55 9.78
C ALA A 24 -7.68 -0.68 10.66
N SER A 25 -7.16 0.32 11.36
CA SER A 25 -7.98 1.19 12.22
C SER A 25 -8.88 2.14 11.43
N ALA A 26 -8.47 2.49 10.21
CA ALA A 26 -9.24 3.36 9.33
C ALA A 26 -10.31 2.59 8.53
N PHE A 27 -10.19 1.27 8.41
CA PHE A 27 -11.08 0.45 7.60
C PHE A 27 -12.52 0.39 8.13
N PRO A 28 -13.55 0.46 7.27
CA PRO A 28 -13.53 0.73 5.82
C PRO A 28 -13.84 2.21 5.50
N SER A 29 -13.48 3.15 6.37
CA SER A 29 -13.85 4.58 6.26
C SER A 29 -12.74 5.41 5.62
N PRO A 30 -12.92 5.92 4.38
CA PRO A 30 -11.90 6.76 3.73
C PRO A 30 -11.67 8.05 4.51
N GLN A 31 -12.70 8.56 5.16
CA GLN A 31 -12.61 9.73 6.03
C GLN A 31 -11.72 9.47 7.25
N ALA A 32 -11.87 8.31 7.89
CA ALA A 32 -11.02 7.93 9.03
C ALA A 32 -9.57 7.73 8.59
N LEU A 33 -9.33 7.23 7.37
CA LEU A 33 -7.99 7.15 6.81
C LEU A 33 -7.38 8.54 6.65
N ARG A 34 -8.08 9.48 6.00
CA ARG A 34 -7.61 10.85 5.81
C ARG A 34 -7.32 11.56 7.13
N GLU A 35 -8.16 11.37 8.14
CA GLU A 35 -7.93 11.90 9.49
C GLU A 35 -6.66 11.30 10.13
N ALA A 36 -6.44 9.99 9.98
CA ALA A 36 -5.22 9.34 10.45
C ALA A 36 -3.97 9.89 9.74
N LEU A 37 -4.02 10.03 8.41
CA LEU A 37 -2.92 10.58 7.61
C LEU A 37 -2.61 12.04 7.97
N ALA A 38 -3.64 12.85 8.22
CA ALA A 38 -3.48 14.25 8.63
C ALA A 38 -2.75 14.42 9.97
N SER A 39 -2.76 13.39 10.82
CA SER A 39 -2.04 13.39 12.09
C SER A 39 -0.54 13.06 11.99
N LEU A 40 -0.10 12.48 10.87
CA LEU A 40 1.29 12.07 10.66
C LEU A 40 2.21 13.25 10.36
N SER A 41 3.48 13.14 10.73
CA SER A 41 4.53 14.07 10.31
C SER A 41 4.83 13.94 8.80
N ARG A 42 5.62 14.88 8.27
CA ARG A 42 6.12 14.81 6.89
C ARG A 42 6.91 13.52 6.66
N GLU A 43 7.82 13.21 7.58
CA GLU A 43 8.67 12.01 7.53
C GLU A 43 7.84 10.73 7.65
N GLU A 44 6.85 10.71 8.54
CA GLU A 44 5.96 9.56 8.70
C GLU A 44 5.11 9.29 7.46
N LEU A 45 4.65 10.33 6.75
CA LEU A 45 3.94 10.18 5.47
C LEU A 45 4.86 9.59 4.40
N VAL A 46 6.13 10.03 4.32
CA VAL A 46 7.11 9.44 3.40
C VAL A 46 7.40 7.98 3.78
N GLU A 47 7.61 7.68 5.06
CA GLU A 47 7.84 6.31 5.55
C GLU A 47 6.66 5.38 5.24
N LEU A 48 5.42 5.86 5.40
CA LEU A 48 4.22 5.14 5.02
C LEU A 48 4.13 4.96 3.50
N GLY A 49 4.44 6.00 2.71
CA GLY A 49 4.50 5.93 1.25
C GLY A 49 5.48 4.86 0.76
N VAL A 50 6.69 4.85 1.32
CA VAL A 50 7.71 3.83 1.06
C VAL A 50 7.20 2.44 1.42
N PHE A 51 6.54 2.29 2.57
CA PHE A 51 5.97 1.03 3.00
C PHE A 51 4.90 0.53 2.02
N VAL A 52 3.97 1.40 1.60
CA VAL A 52 2.93 1.05 0.64
C VAL A 52 3.54 0.65 -0.70
N PHE A 53 4.50 1.42 -1.21
CA PHE A 53 5.21 1.12 -2.45
C PHE A 53 5.90 -0.26 -2.41
N GLU A 54 6.60 -0.56 -1.31
CA GLU A 54 7.27 -1.86 -1.17
C GLU A 54 6.26 -3.00 -0.99
N ALA A 55 5.12 -2.75 -0.35
CA ALA A 55 4.06 -3.74 -0.19
C ALA A 55 3.40 -4.07 -1.54
N THR A 56 3.12 -3.06 -2.38
CA THR A 56 2.60 -3.28 -3.75
C THR A 56 3.63 -3.97 -4.64
N ARG A 57 4.89 -3.53 -4.57
CA ARG A 57 6.02 -4.17 -5.29
C ARG A 57 6.15 -5.65 -4.95
N GLN A 58 6.03 -6.04 -3.68
CA GLN A 58 6.12 -7.45 -3.26
C GLN A 58 4.98 -8.33 -3.80
N VAL A 59 3.78 -7.77 -3.99
CA VAL A 59 2.67 -8.48 -4.66
C VAL A 59 3.00 -8.66 -6.16
N ARG A 60 3.65 -7.67 -6.78
CA ARG A 60 4.03 -7.65 -8.20
C ARG A 60 5.29 -8.47 -8.52
N GLU A 61 6.28 -8.55 -7.64
CA GLU A 61 7.63 -9.10 -7.89
C GLU A 61 7.68 -10.50 -8.54
N PRO A 62 6.78 -11.45 -8.21
CA PRO A 62 6.79 -12.75 -8.88
C PRO A 62 6.15 -12.75 -10.29
N TRP A 63 5.59 -11.62 -10.77
CA TRP A 63 4.68 -11.58 -11.92
C TRP A 63 4.93 -10.38 -12.83
N ARG A 64 4.92 -10.60 -14.15
CA ARG A 64 4.82 -9.51 -15.15
C ARG A 64 3.37 -9.03 -15.35
N GLY A 65 2.49 -9.31 -14.39
CA GLY A 65 1.03 -9.19 -14.47
C GLY A 65 0.34 -10.57 -14.45
N PRO A 66 -0.82 -10.72 -13.78
CA PRO A 66 -1.64 -11.92 -13.88
C PRO A 66 -2.10 -12.14 -15.34
N ARG A 67 -2.31 -13.39 -15.76
CA ARG A 67 -2.60 -13.77 -17.16
C ARG A 67 -3.60 -12.82 -17.85
N GLY A 68 -3.09 -12.04 -18.80
CA GLY A 68 -3.89 -11.18 -19.67
C GLY A 68 -4.35 -9.85 -19.06
N MET A 69 -3.80 -9.45 -17.90
CA MET A 69 -3.98 -8.10 -17.35
C MET A 69 -2.93 -7.13 -17.92
N SER A 70 -3.32 -5.87 -18.09
CA SER A 70 -2.39 -4.79 -18.41
C SER A 70 -1.48 -4.49 -17.21
N GLU A 71 -0.45 -3.66 -17.46
CA GLU A 71 0.38 -3.11 -16.39
C GLU A 71 -0.45 -2.27 -15.42
N ASP A 72 -1.27 -1.36 -15.93
CA ASP A 72 -2.19 -0.52 -15.14
C ASP A 72 -3.16 -1.37 -14.29
N ASP A 73 -3.80 -2.38 -14.88
CA ASP A 73 -4.71 -3.29 -14.17
C ASP A 73 -3.98 -4.04 -13.04
N THR A 74 -2.69 -4.34 -13.24
CA THR A 74 -1.85 -5.00 -12.25
C THR A 74 -1.49 -4.05 -11.11
N GLU A 75 -1.20 -2.79 -11.41
CA GLU A 75 -0.94 -1.75 -10.41
C GLU A 75 -2.17 -1.51 -9.53
N ASP A 76 -3.34 -1.35 -10.14
CA ASP A 76 -4.62 -1.22 -9.45
C ASP A 76 -4.91 -2.42 -8.54
N LEU A 77 -4.67 -3.64 -9.03
CA LEU A 77 -4.82 -4.86 -8.24
C LEU A 77 -3.89 -4.87 -7.02
N THR A 78 -2.62 -4.51 -7.20
CA THR A 78 -1.66 -4.51 -6.07
C THR A 78 -2.02 -3.46 -5.03
N ALA A 79 -2.45 -2.26 -5.46
CA ALA A 79 -2.93 -1.22 -4.58
C ALA A 79 -4.18 -1.67 -3.80
N PHE A 80 -5.14 -2.30 -4.50
CA PHE A 80 -6.33 -2.88 -3.89
C PHE A 80 -5.99 -3.91 -2.81
N VAL A 81 -5.09 -4.87 -3.11
CA VAL A 81 -4.65 -5.91 -2.18
C VAL A 81 -4.05 -5.30 -0.91
N VAL A 82 -3.14 -4.32 -1.06
CA VAL A 82 -2.53 -3.63 0.08
C VAL A 82 -3.57 -2.87 0.89
N ALA A 83 -4.53 -2.20 0.24
CA ALA A 83 -5.59 -1.48 0.93
C ALA A 83 -6.44 -2.41 1.82
N GLN A 84 -6.69 -3.66 1.40
CA GLN A 84 -7.44 -4.63 2.22
C GLN A 84 -6.72 -5.03 3.53
N GLY A 85 -5.43 -4.70 3.67
CA GLY A 85 -4.64 -4.90 4.89
C GLY A 85 -3.76 -6.16 4.89
N GLU A 86 -3.06 -6.35 6.01
CA GLU A 86 -1.93 -7.28 6.13
C GLU A 86 -2.27 -8.73 5.77
N ALA A 87 -3.44 -9.22 6.20
CA ALA A 87 -3.85 -10.60 5.93
C ALA A 87 -4.02 -10.85 4.42
N TYR A 88 -4.67 -9.92 3.73
CA TYR A 88 -4.87 -9.98 2.28
C TYR A 88 -3.54 -9.89 1.52
N TRP A 89 -2.67 -8.98 1.96
CA TRP A 89 -1.34 -8.84 1.40
C TRP A 89 -0.50 -10.13 1.58
N ARG A 90 -0.49 -10.73 2.77
CA ARG A 90 0.22 -11.99 3.03
C ARG A 90 -0.27 -13.14 2.14
N GLU A 91 -1.57 -13.20 1.89
CA GLU A 91 -2.16 -14.22 1.00
C GLU A 91 -1.78 -14.02 -0.46
N ALA A 92 -1.48 -12.78 -0.87
CA ALA A 92 -1.17 -12.43 -2.26
C ALA A 92 0.34 -12.50 -2.58
N VAL A 93 1.21 -12.19 -1.62
CA VAL A 93 2.67 -12.24 -1.84
C VAL A 93 3.12 -13.67 -2.12
N GLY A 94 3.71 -13.88 -3.30
CA GLY A 94 4.13 -15.22 -3.75
C GLY A 94 2.99 -16.18 -4.09
N ALA A 95 1.74 -15.71 -4.12
CA ALA A 95 0.58 -16.50 -4.50
C ALA A 95 0.55 -16.78 -6.00
N LYS A 96 -0.10 -17.87 -6.43
CA LYS A 96 -0.23 -18.24 -7.84
C LYS A 96 -1.16 -17.29 -8.61
N ASP A 97 -1.03 -17.27 -9.94
CA ASP A 97 -1.90 -16.56 -10.89
C ASP A 97 -3.39 -16.66 -10.52
N GLU A 98 -3.86 -17.87 -10.20
CA GLU A 98 -5.28 -18.12 -9.93
C GLU A 98 -5.79 -17.36 -8.72
N THR A 99 -4.97 -17.21 -7.67
CA THR A 99 -5.29 -16.43 -6.48
C THR A 99 -5.38 -14.94 -6.81
N LEU A 100 -4.44 -14.42 -7.60
CA LEU A 100 -4.44 -13.01 -8.01
C LEU A 100 -5.60 -12.68 -8.96
N LEU A 101 -5.93 -13.59 -9.88
CA LEU A 101 -7.12 -13.45 -10.74
C LEU A 101 -8.42 -13.45 -9.90
N ALA A 102 -8.49 -14.25 -8.83
CA ALA A 102 -9.62 -14.20 -7.90
C ALA A 102 -9.69 -12.84 -7.16
N CYS A 103 -8.54 -12.27 -6.76
CA CYS A 103 -8.48 -10.92 -6.19
C CYS A 103 -8.91 -9.86 -7.21
N ALA A 104 -8.50 -9.97 -8.48
CA ALA A 104 -8.91 -9.06 -9.54
C ALA A 104 -10.42 -9.13 -9.83
N ALA A 105 -11.00 -10.33 -9.82
CA ALA A 105 -12.44 -10.52 -9.94
C ALA A 105 -13.19 -9.89 -8.75
N LEU A 106 -12.65 -10.04 -7.54
CA LEU A 106 -13.20 -9.40 -6.35
C LEU A 106 -13.11 -7.88 -6.43
N MET A 107 -11.96 -7.33 -6.81
CA MET A 107 -11.76 -5.88 -7.01
C MET A 107 -12.83 -5.31 -7.96
N LYS A 108 -13.12 -6.02 -9.06
CA LYS A 108 -14.18 -5.66 -10.01
C LYS A 108 -15.59 -5.79 -9.42
N ALA A 109 -15.84 -6.77 -8.56
CA ALA A 109 -17.14 -6.99 -7.95
C ALA A 109 -17.48 -5.96 -6.85
N VAL A 110 -16.48 -5.51 -6.09
CA VAL A 110 -16.68 -4.56 -4.98
C VAL A 110 -16.82 -3.10 -5.43
N ALA A 111 -16.77 -2.84 -6.74
CA ALA A 111 -17.16 -1.60 -7.42
C ALA A 111 -18.69 -1.34 -7.37
N SER A 112 -19.39 -1.99 -6.44
CA SER A 112 -20.83 -1.89 -6.28
C SER A 112 -21.12 -1.48 -4.84
N PRO A 113 -22.05 -0.54 -4.60
CA PRO A 113 -22.45 -0.10 -3.26
C PRO A 113 -22.89 -1.22 -2.31
N GLU A 114 -23.15 -2.42 -2.84
CA GLU A 114 -23.57 -3.61 -2.10
C GLU A 114 -22.44 -4.27 -1.27
N HIS A 115 -21.20 -3.82 -1.42
CA HIS A 115 -20.03 -4.36 -0.70
C HIS A 115 -19.38 -3.37 0.29
N PRO A 116 -20.12 -2.83 1.29
CA PRO A 116 -19.63 -1.81 2.24
C PRO A 116 -18.52 -2.30 3.19
N ARG A 117 -18.06 -3.54 3.06
CA ARG A 117 -17.04 -4.16 3.92
C ARG A 117 -15.69 -4.31 3.25
N ARG A 118 -15.43 -3.63 2.13
CA ARG A 118 -14.15 -3.65 1.40
C ARG A 118 -13.89 -2.28 0.81
N TRP A 119 -12.63 -1.87 0.70
CA TRP A 119 -12.27 -0.72 -0.11
C TRP A 119 -12.61 -0.99 -1.58
N SER A 120 -13.07 0.00 -2.34
CA SER A 120 -13.42 -0.12 -3.76
C SER A 120 -12.43 0.68 -4.61
N ALA A 121 -11.67 0.00 -5.47
CA ALA A 121 -10.71 0.65 -6.37
C ALA A 121 -11.39 1.40 -7.54
N LEU A 122 -12.59 0.99 -7.95
CA LEU A 122 -13.20 1.40 -9.21
C LEU A 122 -14.18 2.59 -9.10
N ASP A 123 -14.75 2.82 -7.92
CA ASP A 123 -15.66 3.96 -7.67
C ASP A 123 -14.94 5.11 -6.93
N GLY A 124 -13.62 5.03 -6.86
CA GLY A 124 -12.76 6.08 -6.30
C GLY A 124 -12.54 6.02 -4.79
N THR A 125 -12.44 4.85 -4.15
CA THR A 125 -11.99 4.82 -2.74
C THR A 125 -10.93 3.77 -2.40
N VAL A 126 -9.72 4.35 -2.32
CA VAL A 126 -8.54 3.96 -1.54
C VAL A 126 -7.49 3.11 -2.25
N SER A 127 -6.71 3.80 -3.08
CA SER A 127 -5.27 3.56 -3.12
C SER A 127 -4.64 4.27 -1.92
N ILE A 128 -4.16 3.52 -0.93
CA ILE A 128 -3.48 4.12 0.25
C ILE A 128 -2.33 5.02 -0.22
N GLY A 129 -1.60 4.61 -1.26
CA GLY A 129 -0.51 5.39 -1.81
C GLY A 129 -0.96 6.74 -2.39
N PHE A 130 -2.13 6.76 -3.06
CA PHE A 130 -2.72 7.99 -3.57
C PHE A 130 -3.19 8.91 -2.43
N GLU A 131 -3.85 8.37 -1.40
CA GLU A 131 -4.28 9.15 -0.23
C GLU A 131 -3.09 9.75 0.54
N VAL A 132 -1.98 9.02 0.64
CA VAL A 132 -0.72 9.52 1.23
C VAL A 132 -0.16 10.67 0.38
N PHE A 133 -0.12 10.50 -0.95
CA PHE A 133 0.31 11.54 -1.87
C PHE A 133 -0.56 12.80 -1.75
N GLU A 134 -1.88 12.66 -1.83
CA GLU A 134 -2.81 13.80 -1.72
C GLU A 134 -2.64 14.53 -0.39
N GLU A 135 -2.53 13.80 0.73
CA GLU A 135 -2.37 14.42 2.05
C GLU A 135 -1.01 15.11 2.20
N PHE A 136 0.06 14.54 1.62
CA PHE A 136 1.37 15.16 1.60
C PHE A 136 1.35 16.45 0.77
N GLU A 137 0.90 16.39 -0.48
CA GLU A 137 0.83 17.55 -1.38
C GLU A 137 -0.05 18.66 -0.81
N ARG A 138 -1.21 18.30 -0.24
CA ARG A 138 -2.12 19.26 0.40
C ARG A 138 -1.45 20.02 1.55
N ARG A 139 -0.52 19.40 2.27
CA ARG A 139 0.11 19.97 3.48
C ARG A 139 1.46 20.63 3.22
N PHE A 140 2.22 20.11 2.27
CA PHE A 140 3.62 20.47 2.07
C PHE A 140 3.90 21.04 0.68
N GLY A 141 3.00 20.87 -0.28
CA GLY A 141 2.69 21.79 -1.40
C GLY A 141 3.78 22.13 -2.43
N ASP A 142 5.00 21.63 -2.25
CA ASP A 142 6.09 21.76 -3.21
C ASP A 142 6.40 20.35 -3.71
N ASP A 143 6.40 20.18 -5.05
CA ASP A 143 6.64 19.01 -5.92
C ASP A 143 7.74 18.02 -5.45
N THR A 144 7.61 17.50 -4.23
CA THR A 144 8.69 16.87 -3.45
C THR A 144 8.28 15.54 -2.87
N TYR A 145 7.01 15.13 -3.00
CA TYR A 145 6.62 13.82 -2.49
C TYR A 145 7.36 12.70 -3.23
N LEU A 146 7.35 12.73 -4.57
CA LEU A 146 8.04 11.72 -5.38
C LEU A 146 9.55 11.77 -5.17
N ASP A 147 10.15 12.97 -5.13
CA ASP A 147 11.58 13.13 -4.83
C ASP A 147 11.96 12.62 -3.42
N ALA A 148 11.13 12.89 -2.42
CA ALA A 148 11.34 12.42 -1.05
C ALA A 148 11.14 10.90 -0.93
N LEU A 149 10.16 10.37 -1.66
CA LEU A 149 9.91 8.93 -1.76
C LEU A 149 11.09 8.22 -2.41
N ASP A 150 11.58 8.73 -3.55
CA ASP A 150 12.73 8.19 -4.27
C ASP A 150 14.00 8.24 -3.40
N ALA A 151 14.29 9.39 -2.76
CA ALA A 151 15.41 9.51 -1.84
C ALA A 151 15.31 8.52 -0.65
N ALA A 152 14.10 8.27 -0.14
CA ALA A 152 13.86 7.32 0.94
C ALA A 152 13.94 5.85 0.48
N LEU A 153 13.69 5.56 -0.79
CA LEU A 153 13.89 4.25 -1.41
C LEU A 153 15.37 3.97 -1.67
N ASP A 154 16.11 4.95 -2.22
CA ASP A 154 17.55 4.85 -2.56
C ASP A 154 18.46 4.78 -1.33
N SER A 155 18.07 5.42 -0.22
CA SER A 155 18.83 5.40 1.03
C SER A 155 18.75 4.06 1.78
N LYS A 156 17.99 3.07 1.27
CA LYS A 156 17.92 1.74 1.86
C LYS A 156 19.06 0.85 1.34
N PRO A 157 19.93 0.31 2.21
CA PRO A 157 20.93 -0.66 1.78
C PRO A 157 20.23 -1.91 1.23
N THR A 158 20.68 -2.33 0.05
CA THR A 158 20.28 -3.56 -0.66
C THR A 158 20.56 -4.83 0.15
#